data_AF-A0A433SG09-F1
#
_entry.id   AF-A0A433SG09-F1
#
_cell.length_a   1.000
_cell.length_b   1.000
_cell.length_c   1.000
_cell.angle_alpha   90.00
_cell.angle_beta   90.00
_cell.angle_gamma   90.00
#
_symmetry.space_group_name_H-M   'P 1'
#
loop_
_entity.id
_entity.type
_entity.pdbx_description
1 polymer ?
#
loop_
_entity_poly.entity_id
_entity_poly.type
_entity_poly.pdbx_seq_one_letter_code
_entity_poly.pdbx_strand_id
1 'polypeptide(L)'
;MNAIDTIGPGQGVNQCHLQARIESLGSDRYTPAGILALDLVLAHQSSQMELGSSRQVVLSIKAVAFGEVAQKLRLADMQSVYVFDGFLASRGRTQQVILHISDFQSV
;
A
#
# COMPACT_ATOMS: atom_id res chain seq x y z
N MET A 1 25.72 8.73 12.31
CA MET A 1 24.38 8.51 11.71
C MET A 1 24.53 8.80 10.23
N ASN A 2 24.91 7.79 9.44
CA ASN A 2 25.22 8.01 8.03
C ASN A 2 23.92 8.36 7.32
N ALA A 3 23.88 9.56 6.75
CA ALA A 3 23.01 9.85 5.64
C ALA A 3 23.34 8.78 4.58
N ILE A 4 22.43 7.82 4.40
CA ILE A 4 22.39 7.05 3.16
C ILE A 4 22.42 8.09 2.04
N ASP A 5 23.47 8.06 1.23
CA ASP A 5 23.59 8.89 0.04
C ASP A 5 22.26 8.83 -0.67
N THR A 6 21.53 9.94 -0.63
CA THR A 6 20.17 9.98 -1.14
C THR A 6 20.30 9.72 -2.63
N ILE A 7 19.86 8.55 -3.09
CA ILE A 7 19.60 8.32 -4.51
C ILE A 7 18.70 9.50 -4.90
N GLY A 8 19.13 10.34 -5.85
CA GLY A 8 18.60 11.70 -6.06
C GLY A 8 17.06 11.79 -6.14
N PRO A 9 16.44 12.98 -6.08
CA PRO A 9 14.98 13.09 -6.15
C PRO A 9 14.43 12.36 -7.39
N GLY A 10 13.64 11.29 -7.16
CA GLY A 10 13.10 10.42 -8.21
C GLY A 10 14.04 9.31 -8.71
N GLN A 11 15.20 9.11 -8.08
CA GLN A 11 16.10 8.00 -8.35
C GLN A 11 16.01 6.97 -7.20
N GLY A 12 16.06 5.69 -7.55
CA GLY A 12 15.92 4.57 -6.62
C GLY A 12 14.59 3.83 -6.82
N VAL A 13 14.67 2.51 -6.97
CA VAL A 13 13.49 1.68 -7.21
C VAL A 13 12.83 1.37 -5.87
N ASN A 14 11.62 1.87 -5.67
CA ASN A 14 10.71 1.46 -4.61
C ASN A 14 9.34 1.22 -5.26
N GLN A 15 9.07 -0.04 -5.56
CA GLN A 15 7.87 -0.48 -6.24
C GLN A 15 7.29 -1.62 -5.45
N CYS A 16 6.00 -1.55 -5.17
CA CYS A 16 5.24 -2.61 -4.52
C CYS A 16 4.05 -2.94 -5.42
N HIS A 17 3.99 -4.21 -5.83
CA HIS A 17 2.89 -4.80 -6.57
C HIS A 17 2.31 -5.90 -5.71
N LEU A 18 1.10 -5.68 -5.18
CA LEU A 18 0.52 -6.56 -4.17
C LEU A 18 -0.91 -6.91 -4.53
N GLN A 19 -1.18 -8.19 -4.79
CA GLN A 19 -2.54 -8.69 -4.89
C GLN A 19 -3.12 -8.89 -3.49
N ALA A 20 -4.18 -8.18 -3.12
CA ALA A 20 -4.76 -8.24 -1.77
C ALA A 20 -6.27 -7.94 -1.82
N ARG A 21 -6.94 -8.19 -0.70
CA ARG A 21 -8.30 -7.67 -0.44
C ARG A 21 -8.25 -6.51 0.54
N ILE A 22 -9.26 -5.66 0.52
CA ILE A 22 -9.42 -4.59 1.50
C ILE A 22 -9.98 -5.22 2.79
N GLU A 23 -9.19 -5.22 3.86
CA GLU A 23 -9.60 -5.74 5.17
C GLU A 23 -10.43 -4.71 5.94
N SER A 24 -10.01 -3.44 5.92
CA SER A 24 -10.76 -2.34 6.52
C SER A 24 -10.46 -1.02 5.85
N LEU A 25 -11.47 -0.14 5.80
CA LEU A 25 -11.32 1.26 5.44
C LEU A 25 -11.25 2.11 6.71
N GLY A 26 -10.27 2.99 6.78
CA GLY A 26 -10.11 3.97 7.83
C GLY A 26 -10.94 5.24 7.57
N SER A 27 -10.78 6.22 8.47
CA SER A 27 -11.46 7.50 8.34
C SER A 27 -10.93 8.32 7.16
N ASP A 28 -11.83 9.02 6.48
CA ASP A 28 -11.46 10.03 5.51
C ASP A 28 -10.71 11.16 6.17
N ARG A 29 -9.65 11.59 5.51
CA ARG A 29 -8.98 12.83 5.83
C ARG A 29 -8.87 13.67 4.58
N TYR A 30 -8.86 14.98 4.76
CA TYR A 30 -8.55 15.91 3.69
C TYR A 30 -7.24 16.61 4.04
N THR A 31 -6.35 16.71 3.06
CA THR A 31 -5.18 17.58 3.19
C THR A 31 -5.63 19.05 3.20
N PRO A 32 -4.79 19.99 3.66
CA PRO A 32 -5.10 21.42 3.56
C PRO A 32 -5.41 21.90 2.13
N ALA A 33 -4.91 21.19 1.11
CA ALA A 33 -5.21 21.45 -0.30
C ALA A 33 -6.53 20.82 -0.79
N GLY A 34 -7.34 20.24 0.11
CA GLY A 34 -8.62 19.62 -0.22
C GLY A 34 -8.52 18.23 -0.86
N ILE A 35 -7.35 17.58 -0.80
CA ILE A 35 -7.16 16.24 -1.38
C ILE A 35 -7.63 15.19 -0.38
N LEU A 36 -8.54 14.30 -0.81
CA LEU A 36 -8.95 13.15 -0.02
C LEU A 36 -7.75 12.22 0.21
N ALA A 37 -7.55 11.80 1.45
CA ALA A 37 -6.60 10.80 1.87
C ALA A 37 -7.37 9.71 2.61
N LEU A 38 -7.28 8.48 2.10
CA LEU A 38 -7.95 7.32 2.66
C LEU A 38 -6.90 6.39 3.26
N ASP A 39 -6.97 6.16 4.57
CA ASP A 39 -6.24 5.07 5.19
C ASP A 39 -7.03 3.77 5.00
N LEU A 40 -6.33 2.67 4.79
CA LEU A 40 -6.93 1.34 4.74
C LEU A 40 -5.95 0.27 5.24
N VAL A 41 -6.47 -0.93 5.46
CA VAL A 41 -5.68 -2.12 5.75
C VAL A 41 -5.94 -3.14 4.65
N LEU A 42 -4.86 -3.70 4.11
CA LEU A 42 -4.89 -4.72 3.07
C LEU A 42 -4.54 -6.07 3.68
N ALA A 43 -5.33 -7.09 3.37
CA ALA A 43 -5.04 -8.48 3.71
C ALA A 43 -4.60 -9.23 2.45
N HIS A 44 -3.38 -9.75 2.48
CA HIS A 44 -2.81 -10.60 1.45
C HIS A 44 -2.65 -12.02 1.98
N GLN A 45 -3.09 -12.98 1.17
CA GLN A 45 -2.86 -14.40 1.42
C GLN A 45 -2.45 -15.06 0.11
N SER A 46 -1.29 -15.71 0.09
CA SER A 46 -0.80 -16.43 -1.09
C SER A 46 0.15 -17.56 -0.71
N SER A 47 0.61 -18.29 -1.72
CA SER A 47 1.72 -19.23 -1.61
C SER A 47 2.88 -18.73 -2.46
N GLN A 48 4.05 -18.58 -1.86
CA GLN A 48 5.26 -18.09 -2.52
C GLN A 48 6.32 -19.19 -2.55
N MET A 49 7.18 -19.19 -3.56
CA MET A 49 8.32 -20.11 -3.63
C MET A 49 9.55 -19.48 -2.98
N GLU A 50 10.10 -20.13 -1.95
CA GLU A 50 11.29 -19.69 -1.24
C GLU A 50 12.27 -20.87 -1.16
N LEU A 51 13.45 -20.73 -1.79
CA LEU A 51 14.50 -21.77 -1.85
C LEU A 51 13.97 -23.15 -2.31
N GLY A 52 13.08 -23.15 -3.31
CA GLY A 52 12.50 -24.38 -3.86
C GLY A 52 11.38 -24.99 -3.02
N SER A 53 10.98 -24.37 -1.92
CA SER A 53 9.85 -24.78 -1.08
C SER A 53 8.69 -23.79 -1.16
N SER A 54 7.47 -24.32 -1.18
CA SER A 54 6.25 -23.50 -1.17
C SER A 54 5.94 -23.04 0.25
N ARG A 55 5.82 -21.73 0.47
CA ARG A 55 5.54 -21.11 1.77
C ARG A 55 4.22 -20.35 1.71
N GLN A 56 3.33 -20.64 2.68
CA GLN A 56 2.14 -19.83 2.88
C GLN A 56 2.53 -18.46 3.43
N VAL A 57 2.07 -17.41 2.77
CA VAL A 57 2.30 -16.02 3.14
C VAL A 57 0.96 -15.41 3.52
N VAL A 58 0.88 -14.92 4.77
CA VAL A 58 -0.24 -14.13 5.27
C VAL A 58 0.33 -12.79 5.74
N LEU A 59 -0.21 -11.71 5.19
CA LEU A 59 0.26 -10.35 5.45
C LEU A 59 -0.95 -9.43 5.65
N SER A 60 -0.94 -8.66 6.73
CA SER A 60 -1.81 -7.50 6.91
C SER A 60 -0.93 -6.25 6.92
N ILE A 61 -1.20 -5.31 6.01
CA ILE A 61 -0.39 -4.09 5.83
C ILE A 61 -1.29 -2.87 5.78
N LYS A 62 -0.88 -1.80 6.47
CA LYS A 62 -1.53 -0.49 6.35
C LYS A 62 -1.18 0.13 5.02
N ALA A 63 -2.16 0.77 4.40
CA ALA A 63 -1.97 1.51 3.17
C ALA A 63 -2.67 2.87 3.23
N VAL A 64 -2.25 3.77 2.34
CA VAL A 64 -2.84 5.08 2.15
C VAL A 64 -2.97 5.37 0.66
N ALA A 65 -4.11 5.92 0.26
CA ALA A 65 -4.35 6.42 -1.08
C ALA A 65 -4.73 7.89 -1.03
N PHE A 66 -4.47 8.62 -2.12
CA PHE A 66 -4.80 10.04 -2.25
C PHE A 66 -5.63 10.32 -3.51
N GLY A 67 -6.42 11.40 -3.47
CA GLY A 67 -7.12 11.94 -4.63
C GLY A 67 -8.08 10.93 -5.26
N GLU A 68 -8.01 10.79 -6.59
CA GLU A 68 -8.91 9.93 -7.37
C GLU A 68 -8.81 8.45 -6.94
N VAL A 69 -7.61 7.96 -6.63
CA VAL A 69 -7.40 6.58 -6.17
C VAL A 69 -8.13 6.34 -4.84
N ALA A 70 -8.04 7.30 -3.91
CA ALA A 70 -8.76 7.23 -2.64
C ALA A 70 -10.29 7.23 -2.85
N GLN A 71 -10.80 8.04 -3.77
CA GLN A 71 -12.22 8.10 -4.10
C GLN A 71 -12.72 6.78 -4.69
N LYS A 72 -11.96 6.17 -5.62
CA LYS A 72 -12.29 4.87 -6.21
C LYS A 72 -12.25 3.75 -5.16
N LEU A 73 -11.22 3.71 -4.32
CA LEU A 73 -11.09 2.70 -3.26
C LEU A 73 -12.20 2.79 -2.21
N ARG A 74 -12.71 3.99 -1.93
CA ARG A 74 -13.85 4.17 -1.04
C ARG A 74 -15.12 3.46 -1.53
N LEU A 75 -15.26 3.32 -2.85
CA LEU A 75 -16.41 2.68 -3.51
C LEU A 75 -16.12 1.21 -3.88
N ALA A 76 -14.89 0.75 -3.67
CA ALA A 76 -14.47 -0.60 -4.02
C ALA A 76 -15.12 -1.62 -3.08
N ASP A 77 -15.51 -2.77 -3.64
CA ASP A 77 -16.02 -3.88 -2.86
C ASP A 77 -14.89 -4.52 -2.03
N MET A 78 -15.07 -4.60 -0.71
CA MET A 78 -14.09 -5.16 0.21
C MET A 78 -13.94 -6.68 0.11
N GLN A 79 -14.91 -7.38 -0.48
CA GLN A 79 -14.84 -8.84 -0.69
C GLN A 79 -14.03 -9.22 -1.93
N SER A 80 -13.85 -8.26 -2.85
CA SER A 80 -13.11 -8.44 -4.09
C SER A 80 -11.59 -8.39 -3.87
N VAL A 81 -10.86 -9.03 -4.78
CA VAL A 81 -9.40 -9.03 -4.80
C VAL A 81 -8.91 -8.03 -5.85
N TYR A 82 -7.96 -7.21 -5.46
CA TYR A 82 -7.35 -6.21 -6.32
C TYR A 82 -5.84 -6.38 -6.34
N VAL A 83 -5.23 -5.85 -7.38
CA VAL A 83 -3.80 -5.64 -7.49
C VAL A 83 -3.52 -4.17 -7.19
N PHE A 84 -2.72 -3.93 -6.17
CA PHE A 84 -2.33 -2.59 -5.73
C PHE A 84 -0.90 -2.30 -6.17
N ASP A 85 -0.72 -1.14 -6.80
CA ASP A 85 0.57 -0.61 -7.22
C ASP A 85 0.94 0.60 -6.37
N GLY A 86 2.22 0.72 -6.02
CA GLY A 86 2.68 1.81 -5.17
C GLY A 86 4.11 1.69 -4.70
N PHE A 87 4.39 2.29 -3.54
CA PHE A 87 5.69 2.26 -2.88
C PHE A 87 5.57 2.18 -1.37
N LEU A 88 6.59 1.65 -0.70
CA LEU A 88 6.59 1.47 0.76
C LEU A 88 7.29 2.64 1.45
N ALA A 89 6.72 3.13 2.54
CA ALA A 89 7.31 4.17 3.38
C ALA A 89 7.09 3.90 4.87
N SER A 90 7.92 4.46 5.74
CA SER A 90 7.72 4.39 7.19
C SER A 90 6.91 5.59 7.70
N ARG A 91 5.92 5.36 8.56
CA ARG A 91 5.11 6.45 9.15
C ARG A 91 5.86 7.17 10.26
N GLY A 92 6.53 8.28 9.93
CA GLY A 92 7.14 9.18 10.90
C GLY A 92 8.20 8.49 11.78
N ARG A 93 8.15 8.69 13.10
CA ARG A 93 9.08 8.07 14.07
C ARG A 93 8.80 6.60 14.35
N THR A 94 7.61 6.10 14.01
CA THR A 94 7.29 4.69 14.15
C THR A 94 7.85 3.95 12.93
N GLN A 95 8.58 2.85 13.15
CA GLN A 95 9.05 1.98 12.05
C GLN A 95 7.90 1.16 11.41
N GLN A 96 6.67 1.68 11.45
CA GLN A 96 5.52 1.07 10.83
C GLN A 96 5.58 1.34 9.32
N VAL A 97 5.71 0.27 8.55
CA VAL A 97 5.67 0.30 7.08
C VAL A 97 4.23 0.52 6.62
N ILE A 98 4.08 1.43 5.65
CA ILE A 98 2.82 1.77 5.00
C ILE A 98 3.02 1.71 3.49
N LEU A 99 2.07 1.10 2.79
CA LEU A 99 1.99 1.15 1.35
C LEU A 99 1.29 2.44 0.90
N HIS A 100 1.99 3.29 0.15
CA HIS A 100 1.38 4.40 -0.57
C HIS A 100 0.90 3.89 -1.92
N ILE A 101 -0.42 3.81 -2.08
CA ILE A 101 -1.06 3.29 -3.30
C ILE A 101 -1.08 4.40 -4.35
N SER A 102 -0.49 4.13 -5.50
CA SER A 102 -0.54 5.01 -6.68
C SER A 102 -1.59 4.59 -7.68
N ASP A 103 -1.90 3.30 -7.77
CA ASP A 103 -2.96 2.77 -8.64
C ASP A 103 -3.46 1.42 -8.13
N PHE A 104 -4.61 0.97 -8.64
CA PHE A 104 -5.12 -0.37 -8.38
C PHE A 104 -6.07 -0.84 -9.47
N GLN A 105 -6.18 -2.15 -9.64
CA GLN A 105 -7.07 -2.78 -10.61
C GLN A 105 -7.71 -4.05 -10.03
N SER A 106 -8.93 -4.36 -10.44
CA SER A 106 -9.58 -5.63 -10.12
C SER A 106 -8.89 -6.78 -10.86
N VAL A 107 -8.77 -7.92 -10.19
CA VAL A 107 -8.28 -9.18 -10.81
C VAL A 107 -9.36 -9.80 -11.69
#